data_AF-A0AA50YV25-F1
#
_entry.id   AF-A0AA50YV25-F1
#
_cell.length_a   1.000
_cell.length_b   1.000
_cell.length_c   1.000
_cell.angle_alpha   90.00
_cell.angle_beta   90.00
_cell.angle_gamma   90.00
#
_symmetry.space_group_name_H-M   'P 1'
#
loop_
_entity.id
_entity.type
_entity.pdbx_description
1 polymer ?
#
loop_
_entity_poly.entity_id
_entity_poly.type
_entity_poly.pdbx_seq_one_letter_code
_entity_poly.pdbx_strand_id
1 'polypeptide(L)' 'CPAGLFFDIEKQTCDWKDAVKNCKVQNKERKVKPLLYTDEPLCQDGFLACGDGTCLERGLFCNGEKDCNDGSDENS' A
#
# COMPACT_ATOMS: atom_id res chain seq x y z
N CYS A 1 -17.47 9.16 -13.56
CA CYS A 1 -17.69 9.22 -15.02
C CYS A 1 -19.01 9.90 -15.32
N PRO A 2 -19.18 10.51 -16.51
CA PRO A 2 -20.50 10.97 -16.99
C PRO A 2 -21.55 9.86 -16.91
N ALA A 3 -22.82 10.23 -16.86
CA ALA A 3 -23.92 9.27 -16.75
C ALA A 3 -23.87 8.24 -17.89
N GLY A 4 -23.88 6.95 -17.54
CA GLY A 4 -23.85 5.83 -18.50
C GLY A 4 -22.46 5.27 -18.82
N LEU A 5 -21.38 5.90 -18.33
CA LEU A 5 -20.01 5.41 -18.49
C LEU A 5 -19.48 4.80 -17.19
N PHE A 6 -18.67 3.77 -17.32
CA PHE A 6 -18.02 3.03 -16.23
C PHE A 6 -16.54 3.42 -16.18
N PHE A 7 -15.94 3.38 -14.99
CA PHE A 7 -14.53 3.72 -14.81
C PHE A 7 -13.65 2.48 -15.05
N ASP A 8 -12.77 2.55 -16.04
CA ASP A 8 -11.76 1.54 -16.33
C ASP A 8 -10.54 1.77 -15.43
N ILE A 9 -10.30 0.82 -14.52
CA ILE A 9 -9.25 0.89 -13.50
C ILE A 9 -7.85 0.75 -14.12
N GLU A 10 -7.71 0.04 -15.24
CA GLU A 10 -6.42 -0.15 -15.92
C GLU A 10 -6.09 1.04 -16.80
N LYS A 11 -7.09 1.58 -17.51
CA LYS A 11 -6.88 2.73 -18.41
C LYS A 11 -7.01 4.08 -17.70
N GLN A 12 -7.51 4.11 -16.47
CA GLN A 12 -7.81 5.34 -15.72
C GLN A 12 -8.74 6.28 -16.51
N THR A 13 -9.63 5.72 -17.33
CA THR A 13 -10.56 6.46 -18.20
C THR A 13 -12.00 6.00 -17.98
N CYS A 14 -12.95 6.80 -18.46
CA CYS A 14 -14.37 6.46 -18.48
C CYS A 14 -14.74 5.83 -19.82
N ASP A 15 -15.28 4.61 -19.81
CA ASP A 15 -15.60 3.84 -21.01
C ASP A 15 -16.99 3.18 -20.92
N TRP A 16 -17.48 2.62 -22.03
CA TRP A 16 -18.78 1.94 -22.06
C TRP A 16 -18.74 0.63 -21.27
N LYS A 17 -19.89 0.22 -20.75
CA LYS A 17 -20.02 -0.94 -19.85
C LYS A 17 -19.36 -2.21 -20.41
N ASP A 18 -19.52 -2.50 -21.69
CA ASP A 18 -19.00 -3.72 -22.29
C ASP A 18 -17.47 -3.66 -22.55
N ALA A 19 -16.84 -2.46 -22.45
CA ALA A 19 -15.39 -2.24 -22.55
C ALA A 19 -14.71 -2.35 -21.19
N VAL A 20 -15.42 -2.01 -20.12
CA VAL A 20 -14.89 -1.98 -18.76
C VAL A 20 -15.07 -3.34 -18.10
N LYS A 21 -14.11 -4.24 -18.32
CA LYS A 21 -14.12 -5.61 -17.74
C LYS A 21 -13.75 -5.65 -16.26
N ASN A 22 -13.04 -4.63 -15.79
CA ASN A 22 -12.49 -4.51 -14.45
C ASN A 22 -13.35 -3.65 -13.51
N CYS A 23 -14.56 -3.26 -13.92
CA CYS A 23 -15.42 -2.38 -13.11
C CYS A 23 -15.80 -2.95 -11.73
N LYS A 24 -15.76 -4.29 -11.57
CA LYS A 24 -16.05 -4.98 -10.30
C LYS A 24 -14.82 -5.20 -9.43
N VAL A 25 -13.63 -4.88 -9.92
CA VAL A 25 -12.39 -5.04 -9.17
C VAL A 25 -12.31 -3.88 -8.17
N GLN A 26 -12.34 -4.20 -6.88
CA GLN A 26 -12.02 -3.22 -5.86
C GLN A 26 -10.50 -3.02 -5.84
N ASN A 27 -10.08 -1.77 -5.64
CA ASN A 27 -8.67 -1.37 -5.61
C ASN A 27 -7.87 -2.32 -4.71
N LYS A 28 -6.70 -2.75 -5.21
CA LYS A 28 -5.79 -3.73 -4.59
C LYS A 28 -5.68 -3.46 -3.09
N GLU A 29 -5.72 -4.51 -2.27
CA GLU A 29 -5.62 -4.37 -0.80
C GLU A 29 -4.53 -3.36 -0.43
N ARG A 30 -4.95 -2.31 0.27
CA ARG A 30 -4.06 -1.23 0.68
C ARG A 30 -3.13 -1.78 1.75
N LYS A 31 -1.97 -2.27 1.33
CA LYS A 31 -0.89 -2.65 2.23
C LYS A 31 -0.52 -1.45 3.10
N VAL A 32 -0.36 -1.65 4.41
CA VAL A 32 0.00 -0.56 5.32
C VAL A 32 1.44 -0.17 5.06
N LYS A 33 1.68 1.14 4.98
CA LYS A 33 3.03 1.68 4.78
C LYS A 33 3.76 1.73 6.13
N PRO A 34 5.08 1.54 6.15
CA PRO A 34 5.86 1.67 7.35
C PRO A 34 5.94 3.14 7.79
N LEU A 35 6.05 3.36 9.10
CA LEU A 35 6.09 4.68 9.73
C LEU A 35 7.53 5.22 9.78
N LEU A 36 8.16 5.33 8.61
CA LEU A 36 9.58 5.70 8.48
C LEU A 36 9.85 7.19 8.73
N TYR A 37 8.84 8.04 8.56
CA TYR A 37 8.96 9.49 8.71
C TYR A 37 7.85 9.99 9.63
N THR A 38 8.22 10.22 10.89
CA THR A 38 7.36 10.80 11.93
C THR A 38 8.07 12.00 12.54
N ASP A 39 7.30 12.99 13.01
CA ASP A 39 7.82 14.22 13.61
C ASP A 39 8.59 13.94 14.91
N GLU A 40 8.25 12.85 15.59
CA GLU A 40 8.93 12.30 16.77
C GLU A 40 9.48 10.91 16.46
N PRO A 41 10.72 10.58 16.87
CA PRO A 41 11.29 9.26 16.63
C PRO A 41 10.52 8.18 17.41
N LEU A 42 9.70 7.41 16.69
CA LEU A 42 8.98 6.24 17.23
C LEU A 42 9.95 5.13 17.70
N CYS A 43 11.09 5.01 17.02
CA CYS A 43 12.07 3.97 17.25
C CYS A 43 13.47 4.57 17.46
N GLN A 44 14.34 3.77 18.08
CA GLN A 44 15.73 4.12 18.34
C GLN A 44 16.54 4.23 17.02
N ASP A 45 17.66 4.94 17.05
CA ASP A 45 18.51 5.14 15.87
C ASP A 45 18.94 3.78 15.26
N GLY A 46 18.70 3.60 13.96
CA GLY A 46 18.91 2.32 13.26
C GLY A 46 17.72 1.36 13.22
N PHE A 47 16.63 1.67 13.95
CA PHE A 47 15.36 0.96 13.89
C PHE A 47 14.31 1.78 13.12
N LEU A 48 13.42 1.07 12.44
CA LEU A 48 12.34 1.62 11.63
C LEU A 48 11.01 1.05 12.12
N ALA A 49 9.98 1.91 12.14
CA ALA A 49 8.66 1.52 12.60
C ALA A 49 7.84 0.88 11.47
N CYS A 50 7.28 -0.31 11.73
CA CYS A 50 6.22 -0.93 10.95
C CYS A 50 4.95 -0.05 10.94
N GLY A 51 4.01 -0.35 10.03
CA GLY A 51 2.69 0.28 10.01
C GLY A 51 1.88 0.08 11.30
N ASP A 52 2.17 -0.99 12.03
CA ASP A 52 1.56 -1.35 13.32
C ASP A 52 2.26 -0.70 14.53
N GLY A 53 3.38 0.00 14.31
CA GLY A 53 4.19 0.64 15.37
C GLY A 53 5.33 -0.23 15.93
N THR A 54 5.47 -1.49 15.50
CA THR A 54 6.61 -2.35 15.85
C THR A 54 7.93 -1.79 15.30
N CYS A 55 8.97 -1.72 16.12
CA CYS A 55 10.31 -1.32 15.68
C CYS A 55 11.11 -2.54 15.21
N LEU A 56 11.63 -2.48 13.99
CA LEU A 56 12.53 -3.50 13.42
C LEU A 56 13.83 -2.86 12.96
N GLU A 57 14.91 -3.63 12.89
CA GLU A 57 16.18 -3.13 12.37
C GLU A 57 16.03 -2.72 10.90
N ARG A 58 16.73 -1.66 10.49
CA ARG A 58 16.69 -1.16 9.11
C ARG A 58 17.03 -2.22 8.05
N GLY A 59 17.83 -3.23 8.40
CA GLY A 59 18.20 -4.33 7.51
C GLY A 59 17.08 -5.35 7.25
N LEU A 60 16.02 -5.34 8.05
CA LEU A 60 14.85 -6.21 7.89
C LEU A 60 13.79 -5.59 6.96
N PHE A 61 13.96 -4.33 6.54
CA PHE A 61 13.02 -3.70 5.62
C PHE A 61 13.40 -4.02 4.17
N CYS A 62 12.42 -4.42 3.37
CA CYS A 62 12.59 -4.77 1.96
C CYS A 62 13.62 -5.90 1.75
N ASN A 63 13.66 -6.85 2.68
CA ASN A 63 14.54 -8.03 2.63
C ASN A 63 13.90 -9.22 1.90
N GLY A 64 12.62 -9.12 1.53
CA GLY A 64 11.85 -10.20 0.89
C GLY A 64 11.13 -11.13 1.86
N GLU A 65 11.29 -10.92 3.18
CA GLU A 65 10.63 -11.67 4.25
C GLU A 65 9.65 -10.75 4.99
N LYS A 66 8.55 -11.32 5.48
CA LYS A 66 7.56 -10.55 6.23
C LYS A 66 7.94 -10.57 7.72
N ASP A 67 8.64 -9.54 8.16
CA ASP A 67 9.04 -9.34 9.55
C ASP A 67 8.01 -8.50 10.34
N CYS A 68 7.31 -7.54 9.71
CA CYS A 68 6.19 -6.86 10.35
C CYS A 68 4.95 -7.75 10.35
N ASN A 69 4.16 -7.73 11.43
CA ASN A 69 2.87 -8.44 11.50
C ASN A 69 1.91 -8.01 10.37
N ASP A 70 1.93 -6.73 10.01
CA ASP A 70 1.15 -6.19 8.89
C ASP A 70 1.84 -6.36 7.52
N GLY A 71 3.14 -6.67 7.51
CA GLY A 71 3.95 -6.78 6.28
C GLY A 71 4.30 -5.43 5.66
N SER A 72 4.28 -4.38 6.47
CA SER A 72 4.62 -3.02 6.05
C SER A 72 6.11 -2.84 5.74
N ASP A 73 6.97 -3.68 6.31
CA ASP A 73 8.40 -3.78 6.00
C ASP A 73 8.66 -4.06 4.52
N GLU A 74 7.80 -4.90 3.92
CA GLU A 74 7.85 -5.29 2.51
C GLU A 74 6.97 -4.42 1.60
N ASN A 75 6.53 -3.26 2.12
CA ASN A 75 5.65 -2.34 1.40
C ASN A 75 6.31 -0.97 1.23
N SER A 76 6.79 -0.69 0.01
CA SER A 76 7.32 0.63 -0.40
C SER A 76 6.21 1.60 -0.82
#